data_AF-A0AA37P8Z4-F1
#
_entry.id   AF-A0AA37P8Z4-F1
#
_cell.length_a   1.000
_cell.length_b   1.000
_cell.length_c   1.000
_cell.angle_alpha   90.00
_cell.angle_beta   90.00
_cell.angle_gamma   90.00
#
_symmetry.space_group_name_H-M   'P 1'
#
loop_
_entity.id
_entity.type
_entity.pdbx_description
1 polymer ?
#
loop_
_entity_poly.entity_id
_entity_poly.type
_entity_poly.pdbx_seq_one_letter_code
_entity_poly.pdbx_strand_id
1 'polypeptide(L)'
;MPCLGAGGGPQENNTTALLVRSVASGWTKGSIIAVDAGVHLSAITRILETSVPSGLGSTVPLPHTLTSGPFAGLELRSDTTSIYPSSIAAHITRSLIDTYLITHPHLDHISGFVVNTAGLTRPKRLAALPNTINAFKTHIFNNIIWPNLSDENNGAGIVTYTRLVEGGSPAIGDGESKGYLEIADRLAVKAWSVSHGHCMEKHPHRGSTSSTATPLRYPSVDAASIASPRILPHGVAPSTAPIPRASSVAPEPQASICVYDSSAYFILDLATNLEILVFGDVEPDSLSLSPRNLGIWQEAAPKIASGQLAAIFIECSYDDSHSVDRLFGHLKPCFVIEEMRTLAQEVEVARQVAHLSRKRKRVADTDGVPRRRTGGAFSRLTGGDESPLSPKSVAKRQLSADIGHVPPLPPAATSVESPKLTTPTKELSLREAEGWSENEEGHFRNLPLKGVKVVIIHVKDRLDGRDQGNVILQELQAYEEEAQLGCEFIISEPGQSIYL
;
A
#
# COMPACT_ATOMS: atom_id res chain seq x y z
N MET A 1 -7.28 4.89 -10.67
CA MET A 1 -5.90 5.01 -10.20
C MET A 1 -5.04 5.60 -11.32
N PRO A 2 -4.81 6.93 -11.36
CA PRO A 2 -3.90 7.54 -12.34
C PRO A 2 -2.45 7.06 -12.18
N CYS A 3 -1.85 6.55 -13.25
CA CYS A 3 -0.40 6.33 -13.31
C CYS A 3 0.30 7.62 -13.76
N LEU A 4 1.16 8.18 -12.92
CA LEU A 4 1.92 9.40 -13.25
C LEU A 4 3.26 9.07 -13.90
N GLY A 5 3.91 8.00 -13.41
CA GLY A 5 5.14 7.45 -13.94
C GLY A 5 5.16 5.94 -13.72
N ALA A 6 5.61 5.21 -14.74
CA ALA A 6 5.62 3.75 -14.77
C ALA A 6 7.03 3.17 -14.95
N GLY A 7 8.04 4.02 -15.14
CA GLY A 7 9.40 3.62 -15.46
C GLY A 7 10.28 3.42 -14.22
N GLY A 8 11.22 2.49 -14.34
CA GLY A 8 12.29 2.27 -13.36
C GLY A 8 13.57 3.06 -13.66
N GLY A 9 13.51 4.02 -14.59
CA GLY A 9 14.65 4.74 -15.14
C GLY A 9 15.32 4.01 -16.32
N PRO A 10 16.44 4.55 -16.86
CA PRO A 10 17.18 5.70 -16.33
C PRO A 10 16.56 7.07 -16.64
N GLN A 11 15.48 7.14 -17.43
CA GLN A 11 14.80 8.42 -17.70
C GLN A 11 14.06 8.92 -16.45
N GLU A 12 14.48 10.08 -15.94
CA GLU A 12 13.96 10.68 -14.71
C GLU A 12 12.55 11.26 -14.85
N ASN A 13 12.08 11.45 -16.08
CA ASN A 13 10.79 12.06 -16.36
C ASN A 13 9.60 11.10 -16.30
N ASN A 14 9.85 9.81 -16.07
CA ASN A 14 8.86 8.72 -16.03
C ASN A 14 9.00 7.82 -14.80
N THR A 15 9.76 8.22 -13.79
CA THR A 15 10.02 7.36 -12.62
C THR A 15 8.75 7.08 -11.80
N THR A 16 8.66 5.89 -11.22
CA THR A 16 7.47 5.37 -10.54
C THR A 16 6.73 6.36 -9.64
N ALA A 17 5.44 6.55 -9.94
CA ALA A 17 4.50 7.32 -9.13
C ALA A 17 3.05 7.02 -9.51
N LEU A 18 2.23 6.68 -8.52
CA LEU A 18 0.83 6.29 -8.70
C LEU A 18 -0.09 7.16 -7.82
N LEU A 19 -1.25 7.55 -8.32
CA LEU A 19 -2.30 8.17 -7.51
C LEU A 19 -3.45 7.19 -7.28
N VAL A 20 -3.85 7.02 -6.03
CA VAL A 20 -4.96 6.15 -5.62
C VAL A 20 -6.03 6.97 -4.92
N ARG A 21 -7.29 6.72 -5.26
CA ARG A 21 -8.47 7.35 -4.63
C ARG A 21 -9.62 6.37 -4.58
N SER A 22 -10.47 6.48 -3.56
CA SER A 22 -11.78 5.84 -3.58
C SER A 22 -12.66 6.51 -4.64
N VAL A 23 -13.39 5.72 -5.44
CA VAL A 23 -14.36 6.29 -6.39
C VAL A 23 -15.56 6.91 -5.68
N ALA A 24 -15.89 6.42 -4.48
CA ALA A 24 -16.97 6.94 -3.66
C ALA A 24 -16.67 8.33 -3.08
N SER A 25 -15.39 8.67 -2.88
CA SER A 25 -14.95 9.97 -2.35
C SER A 25 -14.99 11.11 -3.36
N GLY A 26 -15.04 10.79 -4.66
CA GLY A 26 -14.86 11.78 -5.73
C GLY A 26 -13.52 12.53 -5.63
N TRP A 27 -13.47 13.72 -6.25
CA TRP A 27 -12.28 14.59 -6.25
C TRP A 27 -12.37 15.63 -5.13
N THR A 28 -12.37 15.17 -3.90
CA THR A 28 -12.49 16.01 -2.70
C THR A 28 -11.13 16.25 -2.04
N LYS A 29 -11.07 17.23 -1.13
CA LYS A 29 -9.84 17.59 -0.43
C LYS A 29 -9.35 16.39 0.39
N GLY A 30 -8.09 15.98 0.17
CA GLY A 30 -7.47 14.88 0.89
C GLY A 30 -7.99 13.48 0.51
N SER A 31 -8.64 13.33 -0.65
CA SER A 31 -9.17 12.03 -1.10
C SER A 31 -8.18 11.17 -1.87
N ILE A 32 -6.95 11.64 -2.08
CA ILE A 32 -5.92 10.95 -2.87
C ILE A 32 -4.73 10.61 -1.99
N ILE A 33 -4.22 9.39 -2.16
CA ILE A 33 -2.86 9.00 -1.74
C ILE A 33 -1.96 8.91 -2.97
N ALA A 34 -0.69 9.31 -2.82
CA ALA A 34 0.35 9.10 -3.80
C ALA A 34 1.22 7.92 -3.35
N VAL A 35 1.26 6.83 -4.10
CA VAL A 35 2.16 5.69 -3.84
C VAL A 35 3.42 5.91 -4.64
N ASP A 36 4.53 6.07 -3.92
CA ASP A 36 5.76 6.67 -4.41
C ASP A 36 5.54 8.03 -5.11
N ALA A 37 6.65 8.69 -5.42
CA ALA A 37 6.65 10.04 -5.95
C ALA A 37 7.94 10.37 -6.69
N GLY A 38 8.36 9.47 -7.58
CA GLY A 38 9.44 9.72 -8.52
C GLY A 38 9.17 10.93 -9.40
N VAL A 39 8.06 10.90 -10.14
CA VAL A 39 7.51 12.08 -10.81
C VAL A 39 6.17 12.49 -10.24
N HIS A 40 5.88 13.78 -10.25
CA HIS A 40 4.63 14.27 -9.64
C HIS A 40 4.06 15.51 -10.34
N LEU A 41 4.29 16.73 -9.83
CA LEU A 41 3.68 17.96 -10.37
C LEU A 41 3.91 18.14 -11.88
N SER A 42 5.10 17.80 -12.39
CA SER A 42 5.43 17.82 -13.81
C SER A 42 4.61 16.81 -14.61
N ALA A 43 4.50 15.57 -14.13
CA ALA A 43 3.71 14.52 -14.78
C ALA A 43 2.22 14.85 -14.79
N ILE A 44 1.68 15.32 -13.66
CA ILE A 44 0.28 15.78 -13.57
C ILE A 44 0.03 16.92 -14.56
N THR A 45 0.95 17.89 -14.65
CA THR A 45 0.82 19.02 -15.60
C THR A 45 0.77 18.53 -17.05
N ARG A 46 1.69 17.64 -17.47
CA ARG A 46 1.72 17.09 -18.84
C ARG A 46 0.46 16.29 -19.18
N ILE A 47 -0.03 15.48 -18.23
CA ILE A 47 -1.30 14.74 -18.43
C ILE A 47 -2.46 15.72 -18.61
N LEU A 48 -2.48 16.82 -17.87
CA LEU A 48 -3.52 17.83 -17.99
C LEU A 48 -3.40 18.66 -19.28
N GLU A 49 -2.19 18.88 -19.81
CA GLU A 49 -2.00 19.55 -21.11
C GLU A 49 -2.67 18.79 -22.26
N THR A 50 -2.79 17.47 -22.16
CA THR A 50 -3.48 16.64 -23.16
C THR A 50 -4.96 16.38 -22.82
N SER A 51 -5.35 16.47 -21.55
CA SER A 51 -6.71 16.12 -21.09
C SER A 51 -7.63 17.34 -20.92
N VAL A 52 -7.08 18.53 -20.70
CA VAL A 52 -7.86 19.76 -20.53
C VAL A 52 -8.18 20.36 -21.90
N PRO A 53 -9.44 20.74 -22.18
CA PRO A 53 -9.81 21.32 -23.47
C PRO A 53 -9.15 22.68 -23.69
N SER A 54 -8.78 22.97 -24.95
CA SER A 54 -8.26 24.28 -25.33
C SER A 54 -9.32 25.37 -25.14
N GLY A 55 -8.90 26.52 -24.60
CA GLY A 55 -9.79 27.65 -24.33
C GLY A 55 -10.66 27.50 -23.07
N LEU A 56 -10.25 26.67 -22.10
CA LEU A 56 -10.88 26.62 -20.78
C LEU A 56 -10.87 27.99 -20.08
N GLY A 57 -12.06 28.46 -19.68
CA GLY A 57 -12.27 29.79 -19.10
C GLY A 57 -12.54 30.89 -20.13
N SER A 58 -12.36 30.62 -21.43
CA SER A 58 -12.67 31.55 -22.51
C SER A 58 -13.77 31.02 -23.44
N THR A 59 -13.47 30.03 -24.28
CA THR A 59 -14.43 29.38 -25.18
C THR A 59 -15.18 28.23 -24.51
N VAL A 60 -14.54 27.56 -23.54
CA VAL A 60 -15.16 26.52 -22.71
C VAL A 60 -15.49 27.14 -21.34
N PRO A 61 -16.79 27.28 -21.00
CA PRO A 61 -17.21 27.98 -19.79
C PRO A 61 -16.88 27.20 -18.51
N LEU A 62 -16.75 27.93 -17.40
CA LEU A 62 -16.61 27.39 -16.06
C LEU A 62 -17.95 27.47 -15.29
N PRO A 63 -18.26 26.53 -14.37
CA PRO A 63 -17.45 25.36 -14.02
C PRO A 63 -17.42 24.32 -15.15
N HIS A 64 -16.33 23.57 -15.26
CA HIS A 64 -16.16 22.52 -16.26
C HIS A 64 -15.67 21.23 -15.62
N THR A 65 -16.38 20.13 -15.87
CA THR A 65 -15.95 18.79 -15.42
C THR A 65 -15.16 18.12 -16.53
N LEU A 66 -13.94 17.68 -16.22
CA LEU A 66 -13.13 16.91 -17.16
C LEU A 66 -13.87 15.62 -17.56
N THR A 67 -13.98 15.37 -18.86
CA THR A 67 -14.70 14.21 -19.39
C THR A 67 -13.78 13.06 -19.80
N SER A 68 -12.49 13.31 -19.92
CA SER A 68 -11.50 12.34 -20.38
C SER A 68 -10.19 12.42 -19.57
N GLY A 69 -9.33 11.42 -19.81
CA GLY A 69 -8.05 11.30 -19.14
C GLY A 69 -8.15 10.88 -17.67
N PRO A 70 -7.02 10.79 -16.97
CA PRO A 70 -6.97 10.25 -15.62
C PRO A 70 -7.67 11.06 -14.54
N PHE A 71 -7.91 12.33 -14.83
CA PHE A 71 -8.60 13.25 -13.96
C PHE A 71 -10.06 13.45 -14.35
N ALA A 72 -10.63 12.57 -15.20
CA ALA A 72 -12.04 12.60 -15.54
C ALA A 72 -12.94 12.63 -14.28
N GLY A 73 -13.99 13.44 -14.34
CA GLY A 73 -14.88 13.75 -13.22
C GLY A 73 -14.40 14.88 -12.31
N LEU A 74 -13.17 15.39 -12.48
CA LEU A 74 -12.68 16.55 -11.72
C LEU A 74 -13.37 17.82 -12.21
N GLU A 75 -14.13 18.46 -11.32
CA GLU A 75 -14.78 19.73 -11.60
C GLU A 75 -13.80 20.90 -11.39
N LEU A 76 -13.54 21.63 -12.46
CA LEU A 76 -12.69 22.79 -12.48
C LEU A 76 -13.52 24.05 -12.24
N ARG A 77 -13.22 24.73 -11.14
CA ARG A 77 -13.84 25.99 -10.73
C ARG A 77 -12.76 27.06 -10.63
N SER A 78 -13.06 28.28 -11.07
CA SER A 78 -12.21 29.45 -10.85
C SER A 78 -13.06 30.71 -10.66
N ASP A 79 -12.55 31.64 -9.86
CA ASP A 79 -12.99 33.02 -9.75
C ASP A 79 -12.35 33.93 -10.83
N THR A 80 -11.32 33.44 -11.52
CA THR A 80 -10.64 34.12 -12.63
C THR A 80 -11.12 33.63 -14.01
N THR A 81 -10.82 34.41 -15.05
CA THR A 81 -11.20 34.14 -16.45
C THR A 81 -10.32 33.12 -17.17
N SER A 82 -9.28 32.55 -16.56
CA SER A 82 -8.44 31.53 -17.22
C SER A 82 -7.81 30.56 -16.22
N ILE A 83 -7.91 29.26 -16.52
CA ILE A 83 -7.31 28.18 -15.74
C ILE A 83 -6.27 27.47 -16.61
N TYR A 84 -5.03 27.37 -16.12
CA TYR A 84 -3.94 26.69 -16.79
C TYR A 84 -3.75 25.26 -16.23
N PRO A 85 -3.29 24.29 -17.04
CA PRO A 85 -2.95 22.94 -16.58
C PRO A 85 -2.05 22.92 -15.33
N SER A 86 -1.05 23.81 -15.26
CA SER A 86 -0.17 23.95 -14.10
C SER A 86 -0.89 24.39 -12.83
N SER A 87 -1.88 25.28 -12.94
CA SER A 87 -2.72 25.70 -11.80
C SER A 87 -3.58 24.55 -11.28
N ILE A 88 -4.11 23.71 -12.17
CA ILE A 88 -4.89 22.52 -11.83
C ILE A 88 -3.98 21.47 -11.17
N ALA A 89 -2.81 21.19 -11.75
CA ALA A 89 -1.82 20.27 -11.20
C ALA A 89 -1.39 20.67 -9.78
N ALA A 90 -1.21 21.97 -9.57
CA ALA A 90 -0.89 22.53 -8.27
C ALA A 90 -2.07 22.43 -7.28
N HIS A 91 -3.32 22.55 -7.75
CA HIS A 91 -4.50 22.28 -6.94
C HIS A 91 -4.57 20.80 -6.52
N ILE A 92 -4.38 19.86 -7.44
CA ILE A 92 -4.35 18.41 -7.16
C ILE A 92 -3.29 18.11 -6.09
N THR A 93 -2.07 18.57 -6.31
CA THR A 93 -0.92 18.35 -5.40
C THR A 93 -1.17 18.96 -4.01
N ARG A 94 -1.67 20.19 -3.93
CA ARG A 94 -1.84 20.89 -2.64
C ARG A 94 -3.11 20.53 -1.90
N SER A 95 -4.19 20.18 -2.60
CA SER A 95 -5.52 20.06 -2.00
C SER A 95 -6.05 18.64 -2.00
N LEU A 96 -5.85 17.87 -3.08
CA LEU A 96 -6.47 16.55 -3.21
C LEU A 96 -5.59 15.44 -2.65
N ILE A 97 -4.26 15.55 -2.81
CA ILE A 97 -3.32 14.58 -2.25
C ILE A 97 -3.09 14.86 -0.78
N ASP A 98 -3.43 13.89 0.07
CA ASP A 98 -3.27 13.96 1.53
C ASP A 98 -1.93 13.40 1.97
N THR A 99 -1.66 12.16 1.53
CA THR A 99 -0.56 11.33 2.03
C THR A 99 0.29 10.80 0.87
N TYR A 100 1.60 10.91 1.04
CA TYR A 100 2.61 10.22 0.24
C TYR A 100 3.01 8.93 0.94
N LEU A 101 2.69 7.80 0.32
CA LEU A 101 3.00 6.46 0.79
C LEU A 101 4.26 5.97 0.06
N ILE A 102 5.42 6.06 0.71
CA ILE A 102 6.71 5.81 0.06
C ILE A 102 7.18 4.38 0.37
N THR A 103 7.49 3.60 -0.66
CA THR A 103 7.92 2.21 -0.54
C THR A 103 9.34 2.13 0.03
N HIS A 104 10.26 2.89 -0.56
CA HIS A 104 11.67 2.94 -0.17
C HIS A 104 12.35 4.26 -0.62
N PRO A 105 13.54 4.60 -0.11
CA PRO A 105 14.10 5.94 -0.26
C PRO A 105 15.01 6.12 -1.50
N HIS A 106 14.95 5.24 -2.51
CA HIS A 106 15.69 5.46 -3.75
C HIS A 106 15.16 6.71 -4.48
N LEU A 107 16.06 7.42 -5.18
CA LEU A 107 15.78 8.75 -5.72
C LEU A 107 14.66 8.76 -6.76
N ASP A 108 14.57 7.72 -7.56
CA ASP A 108 13.50 7.48 -8.54
C ASP A 108 12.14 7.23 -7.90
N HIS A 109 12.06 6.99 -6.58
CA HIS A 109 10.78 6.89 -5.86
C HIS A 109 10.42 8.16 -5.09
N ILE A 110 11.35 9.11 -4.92
CA ILE A 110 11.15 10.24 -4.01
C ILE A 110 11.44 11.63 -4.61
N SER A 111 12.16 11.70 -5.73
CA SER A 111 12.69 12.97 -6.25
C SER A 111 11.60 13.99 -6.54
N GLY A 112 10.51 13.57 -7.18
CA GLY A 112 9.32 14.38 -7.42
C GLY A 112 8.75 14.94 -6.14
N PHE A 113 8.49 14.11 -5.12
CA PHE A 113 8.00 14.60 -3.83
C PHE A 113 8.95 15.64 -3.21
N VAL A 114 10.25 15.31 -3.11
CA VAL A 114 11.25 16.18 -2.49
C VAL A 114 11.29 17.54 -3.19
N VAL A 115 11.41 17.59 -4.52
CA VAL A 115 11.43 18.86 -5.27
C VAL A 115 10.11 19.61 -5.13
N ASN A 116 8.98 18.90 -5.13
CA ASN A 116 7.65 19.51 -5.06
C ASN A 116 7.37 20.15 -3.69
N THR A 117 8.09 19.75 -2.64
CA THR A 117 7.95 20.35 -1.31
C THR A 117 8.23 21.87 -1.29
N ALA A 118 9.03 22.39 -2.23
CA ALA A 118 9.28 23.82 -2.37
C ALA A 118 8.01 24.63 -2.71
N GLY A 119 6.99 23.99 -3.29
CA GLY A 119 5.71 24.62 -3.64
C GLY A 119 4.59 24.36 -2.63
N LEU A 120 4.86 23.67 -1.52
CA LEU A 120 3.85 23.35 -0.52
C LEU A 120 3.59 24.54 0.41
N THR A 121 2.30 24.83 0.62
CA THR A 121 1.83 25.86 1.54
C THR A 121 1.11 25.30 2.77
N ARG A 122 0.93 23.97 2.80
CA ARG A 122 0.30 23.23 3.89
C ARG A 122 1.08 21.95 4.15
N PRO A 123 1.11 21.46 5.40
CA PRO A 123 1.77 20.22 5.72
C PRO A 123 1.23 19.04 4.89
N LYS A 124 2.12 18.12 4.52
CA LYS A 124 1.80 16.85 3.87
C LYS A 124 2.24 15.69 4.74
N ARG A 125 1.49 14.60 4.72
CA ARG A 125 1.87 13.37 5.42
C ARG A 125 2.78 12.54 4.54
N LEU A 126 3.89 12.06 5.09
CA LEU A 126 4.72 11.01 4.50
C LEU A 126 4.57 9.76 5.37
N ALA A 127 3.90 8.75 4.83
CA ALA A 127 3.71 7.46 5.46
C ALA A 127 4.67 6.43 4.84
N ALA A 128 5.42 5.71 5.68
CA ALA A 128 6.27 4.61 5.24
C ALA A 128 6.70 3.74 6.42
N LEU A 129 7.36 2.61 6.13
CA LEU A 129 8.04 1.83 7.16
C LEU A 129 9.20 2.63 7.81
N PRO A 130 9.63 2.27 9.04
CA PRO A 130 10.57 3.08 9.82
C PRO A 130 11.95 3.29 9.17
N ASN A 131 12.45 2.28 8.46
CA ASN A 131 13.68 2.34 7.67
C ASN A 131 13.65 3.49 6.64
N THR A 132 12.59 3.59 5.85
CA THR A 132 12.39 4.63 4.83
C THR A 132 12.31 6.01 5.48
N ILE A 133 11.53 6.16 6.55
CA ILE A 133 11.44 7.44 7.29
C ILE A 133 12.81 7.83 7.88
N ASN A 134 13.57 6.88 8.42
CA ASN A 134 14.89 7.15 8.96
C ASN A 134 15.87 7.62 7.87
N ALA A 135 15.77 7.07 6.66
CA ALA A 135 16.56 7.52 5.52
C ALA A 135 16.19 8.97 5.12
N PHE A 136 14.91 9.31 5.06
CA PHE A 136 14.49 10.70 4.81
C PHE A 136 15.05 11.68 5.86
N LYS A 137 14.96 11.32 7.14
CA LYS A 137 15.46 12.16 8.24
C LYS A 137 16.98 12.38 8.19
N THR A 138 17.72 11.34 7.85
CA THR A 138 19.18 11.34 7.94
C THR A 138 19.82 11.89 6.67
N HIS A 139 19.24 11.54 5.52
CA HIS A 139 19.90 11.71 4.22
C HIS A 139 19.20 12.72 3.31
N ILE A 140 17.90 13.00 3.48
CA ILE A 140 17.15 13.89 2.56
C ILE A 140 16.83 15.24 3.22
N PHE A 141 15.98 15.26 4.24
CA PHE A 141 15.56 16.46 4.96
C PHE A 141 16.55 16.79 6.08
N ASN A 142 17.81 17.04 5.70
CA ASN A 142 18.95 17.19 6.61
C ASN A 142 19.68 18.54 6.51
N ASN A 143 19.10 19.51 5.79
CA ASN A 143 19.71 20.82 5.49
C ASN A 143 20.97 20.77 4.61
N ILE A 144 21.27 19.62 4.00
CA ILE A 144 22.37 19.45 3.06
C ILE A 144 21.82 19.11 1.67
N ILE A 145 21.12 17.97 1.54
CA ILE A 145 20.49 17.57 0.28
C ILE A 145 19.25 18.42 0.04
N TRP A 146 18.41 18.55 1.06
CA TRP A 146 17.22 19.39 1.05
C TRP A 146 16.99 20.02 2.42
N PRO A 147 16.36 21.21 2.51
CA PRO A 147 15.98 21.79 3.80
C PRO A 147 15.24 20.78 4.67
N ASN A 148 15.45 20.82 6.00
CA ASN A 148 14.68 20.00 6.91
C ASN A 148 13.24 20.53 6.97
N LEU A 149 12.39 20.02 6.09
CA LEU A 149 10.98 20.37 6.00
C LEU A 149 10.10 19.49 6.90
N SER A 150 10.68 18.50 7.59
CA SER A 150 9.92 17.64 8.48
C SER A 150 9.46 18.37 9.75
N ASP A 151 8.55 17.76 10.51
CA ASP A 151 8.16 18.20 11.86
C ASP A 151 9.07 17.63 12.96
N GLU A 152 10.17 16.98 12.59
CA GLU A 152 11.15 16.40 13.50
C GLU A 152 12.52 17.10 13.37
N ASN A 153 13.39 16.93 14.37
CA ASN A 153 14.76 17.45 14.36
C ASN A 153 14.86 18.96 14.05
N ASN A 154 13.98 19.77 14.64
CA ASN A 154 13.85 21.22 14.42
C ASN A 154 13.54 21.60 12.96
N GLY A 155 12.78 20.76 12.24
CA GLY A 155 12.37 21.07 10.87
C GLY A 155 11.19 22.05 10.79
N ALA A 156 10.88 22.45 9.55
CA ALA A 156 9.88 23.49 9.25
C ALA A 156 8.41 23.04 9.40
N GLY A 157 8.14 21.75 9.67
CA GLY A 157 6.79 21.22 9.88
C GLY A 157 5.90 21.17 8.65
N ILE A 158 6.49 21.15 7.45
CA ILE A 158 5.77 21.03 6.16
C ILE A 158 5.59 19.55 5.76
N VAL A 159 6.35 18.64 6.35
CA VAL A 159 6.19 17.19 6.18
C VAL A 159 6.04 16.54 7.55
N THR A 160 4.96 15.79 7.73
CA THR A 160 4.74 15.00 8.95
C THR A 160 4.95 13.53 8.67
N TYR A 161 5.79 12.88 9.47
CA TYR A 161 6.06 11.45 9.32
C TYR A 161 5.01 10.58 10.00
N THR A 162 4.49 9.60 9.27
CA THR A 162 3.64 8.53 9.79
C THR A 162 4.35 7.20 9.64
N ARG A 163 4.85 6.68 10.76
CA ARG A 163 5.56 5.39 10.80
C ARG A 163 4.55 4.25 10.76
N LEU A 164 4.58 3.49 9.69
CA LEU A 164 3.78 2.27 9.52
C LEU A 164 4.43 1.11 10.28
N VAL A 165 3.60 0.14 10.64
CA VAL A 165 4.02 -1.10 11.32
C VAL A 165 3.83 -2.24 10.35
N GLU A 166 4.87 -3.06 10.20
CA GLU A 166 4.83 -4.26 9.38
C GLU A 166 3.74 -5.23 9.88
N GLY A 167 2.93 -5.74 8.95
CA GLY A 167 1.74 -6.56 9.25
C GLY A 167 0.56 -5.78 9.85
N GLY A 168 0.74 -4.49 10.14
CA GLY A 168 -0.26 -3.64 10.79
C GLY A 168 -0.28 -3.78 12.32
N SER A 169 -0.83 -2.76 13.00
CA SER A 169 -0.99 -2.81 14.46
C SER A 169 -2.24 -3.60 14.85
N PRO A 170 -2.14 -4.68 15.65
CA PRO A 170 -3.32 -5.44 16.09
C PRO A 170 -4.31 -4.63 16.95
N ALA A 171 -3.89 -3.45 17.44
CA ALA A 171 -4.70 -2.54 18.23
C ALA A 171 -5.51 -1.54 17.37
N ILE A 172 -5.35 -1.55 16.05
CA ILE A 172 -6.02 -0.64 15.12
C ILE A 172 -6.97 -1.45 14.23
N GLY A 173 -8.19 -0.94 14.05
CA GLY A 173 -9.22 -1.55 13.21
C GLY A 173 -9.87 -2.78 13.85
N ASP A 174 -11.02 -3.17 13.29
CA ASP A 174 -11.80 -4.34 13.72
C ASP A 174 -12.16 -5.22 12.52
N GLY A 175 -12.38 -6.51 12.77
CA GLY A 175 -12.78 -7.47 11.73
C GLY A 175 -11.78 -7.53 10.58
N GLU A 176 -12.27 -7.29 9.35
CA GLU A 176 -11.48 -7.33 8.12
C GLU A 176 -10.52 -6.13 7.97
N SER A 177 -10.82 -5.01 8.63
CA SER A 177 -9.96 -3.81 8.66
C SER A 177 -8.87 -3.85 9.73
N LYS A 178 -8.74 -4.96 10.46
CA LYS A 178 -7.77 -5.08 11.55
C LYS A 178 -6.33 -4.98 11.02
N GLY A 179 -5.54 -4.12 11.66
CA GLY A 179 -4.17 -3.81 11.27
C GLY A 179 -4.05 -2.72 10.22
N TYR A 180 -5.16 -2.24 9.63
CA TYR A 180 -5.12 -1.16 8.64
C TYR A 180 -5.14 0.21 9.30
N LEU A 181 -4.31 1.12 8.79
CA LEU A 181 -4.29 2.52 9.20
C LEU A 181 -4.96 3.37 8.11
N GLU A 182 -6.00 4.12 8.47
CA GLU A 182 -6.60 5.11 7.56
C GLU A 182 -5.60 6.25 7.29
N ILE A 183 -5.26 6.45 6.02
CA ILE A 183 -4.25 7.44 5.59
C ILE A 183 -4.81 8.54 4.69
N ALA A 184 -6.01 8.36 4.13
CA ALA A 184 -6.76 9.38 3.40
C ALA A 184 -8.26 9.06 3.48
N ASP A 185 -9.12 9.95 2.99
CA ASP A 185 -10.57 9.73 3.01
C ASP A 185 -10.93 8.37 2.39
N ARG A 186 -11.47 7.47 3.22
CA ARG A 186 -11.89 6.11 2.87
C ARG A 186 -10.80 5.16 2.41
N LEU A 187 -9.52 5.52 2.55
CA LEU A 187 -8.40 4.67 2.18
C LEU A 187 -7.57 4.31 3.41
N ALA A 188 -7.43 3.00 3.63
CA ALA A 188 -6.60 2.47 4.71
C ALA A 188 -5.49 1.57 4.17
N VAL A 189 -4.35 1.54 4.86
CA VAL A 189 -3.15 0.82 4.42
C VAL A 189 -2.64 -0.16 5.46
N LYS A 190 -2.15 -1.32 5.00
CA LYS A 190 -1.32 -2.25 5.77
C LYS A 190 0.00 -2.47 5.01
N ALA A 191 1.12 -2.36 5.71
CA ALA A 191 2.45 -2.42 5.13
C ALA A 191 3.17 -3.74 5.45
N TRP A 192 3.99 -4.20 4.53
CA TRP A 192 4.90 -5.34 4.69
C TRP A 192 6.28 -5.00 4.14
N SER A 193 7.33 -5.50 4.77
CA SER A 193 8.70 -5.31 4.27
C SER A 193 8.99 -6.30 3.14
N VAL A 194 9.65 -5.85 2.09
CA VAL A 194 10.21 -6.71 1.03
C VAL A 194 11.71 -6.46 0.88
N SER A 195 12.39 -7.41 0.26
CA SER A 195 13.82 -7.30 -0.05
C SER A 195 14.02 -6.80 -1.47
N HIS A 196 14.95 -5.87 -1.65
CA HIS A 196 15.26 -5.23 -2.92
C HIS A 196 16.78 -5.28 -3.17
N GLY A 197 17.37 -6.47 -3.08
CA GLY A 197 18.79 -6.71 -3.30
C GLY A 197 19.65 -6.44 -2.06
N HIS A 198 20.96 -6.41 -2.27
CA HIS A 198 21.93 -6.26 -1.18
C HIS A 198 23.04 -5.27 -1.51
N CYS A 199 23.70 -4.78 -0.47
CA CYS A 199 24.78 -3.82 -0.58
C CYS A 199 25.97 -4.45 -1.34
N MET A 200 26.61 -3.67 -2.22
CA MET A 200 27.80 -4.12 -2.98
C MET A 200 29.05 -4.19 -2.08
N GLU A 201 29.09 -3.38 -1.01
CA GLU A 201 30.19 -3.33 -0.06
C GLU A 201 30.00 -4.32 1.09
N LYS A 202 31.10 -4.96 1.53
CA LYS A 202 31.12 -5.82 2.71
C LYS A 202 31.27 -4.95 3.96
N HIS A 203 30.18 -4.70 4.67
CA HIS A 203 30.22 -3.98 5.94
C HIS A 203 30.17 -4.95 7.14
N PRO A 204 31.06 -4.80 8.15
CA PRO A 204 30.79 -5.34 9.48
C PRO A 204 29.70 -4.48 10.15
N HIS A 205 28.45 -4.95 10.13
CA HIS A 205 27.30 -4.15 10.58
C HIS A 205 27.04 -4.21 12.10
N ARG A 206 26.75 -3.03 12.66
CA ARG A 206 26.00 -2.82 13.91
C ARG A 206 24.52 -3.01 13.55
N GLY A 207 23.97 -4.18 13.89
CA GLY A 207 22.65 -4.60 13.45
C GLY A 207 21.52 -3.62 13.79
N SER A 208 20.64 -3.37 12.81
CA SER A 208 19.29 -2.90 13.04
C SER A 208 18.45 -4.09 13.53
N THR A 209 18.65 -4.49 14.79
CA THR A 209 17.69 -5.37 15.45
C THR A 209 16.58 -4.50 16.03
N SER A 210 15.41 -4.59 15.41
CA SER A 210 14.13 -4.19 16.01
C SER A 210 13.84 -5.12 17.19
N SER A 211 14.49 -4.90 18.33
CA SER A 211 14.20 -5.61 19.57
C SER A 211 14.49 -4.71 20.76
N THR A 212 13.46 -4.55 21.57
CA THR A 212 13.44 -3.94 22.91
C THR A 212 14.56 -4.46 23.80
N ALA A 213 15.71 -3.79 23.80
CA ALA A 213 16.66 -3.84 24.90
C ALA A 213 17.51 -2.57 24.88
N THR A 214 17.38 -1.76 25.94
CA THR A 214 18.30 -0.66 26.23
C THR A 214 19.72 -1.22 26.35
N PRO A 215 20.74 -0.48 25.87
CA PRO A 215 21.89 -0.31 26.75
C PRO A 215 22.46 1.11 26.74
N LEU A 216 22.49 1.66 27.95
CA LEU A 216 23.55 2.48 28.55
C LEU A 216 24.50 3.26 27.61
N ARG A 217 24.42 4.58 27.76
CA ARG A 217 25.36 5.66 27.40
C ARG A 217 26.85 5.25 27.38
N TYR A 218 27.57 5.75 26.38
CA TYR A 218 28.79 6.57 26.55
C TYR A 218 28.92 7.56 25.36
N PRO A 219 29.36 8.82 25.58
CA PRO A 219 29.49 9.82 24.53
C PRO A 219 30.84 9.72 23.81
N SER A 220 30.82 9.97 22.51
CA SER A 220 31.99 10.27 21.69
C SER A 220 32.66 11.55 22.24
N VAL A 221 33.94 11.46 22.60
CA VAL A 221 34.78 12.64 22.85
C VAL A 221 35.62 12.91 21.62
N ASP A 222 35.50 14.14 21.12
CA ASP A 222 36.24 14.70 20.00
C ASP A 222 37.75 14.67 20.24
N ALA A 223 38.49 14.23 19.23
CA ALA A 223 39.95 14.26 19.22
C ALA A 223 40.45 15.56 18.59
N ALA A 224 40.60 16.61 19.40
CA ALA A 224 41.51 17.70 19.12
C ALA A 224 41.91 18.40 20.42
N SER A 225 43.14 18.19 20.89
CA SER A 225 44.04 19.24 21.44
C SER A 225 45.27 18.64 22.15
N ILE A 226 46.44 18.93 21.57
CA ILE A 226 47.65 19.52 22.17
C ILE A 226 48.29 18.83 23.39
N ALA A 227 49.57 18.52 23.20
CA ALA A 227 50.55 18.00 24.13
C ALA A 227 50.81 18.86 25.38
N SER A 228 51.06 18.22 26.54
CA SER A 228 52.31 18.37 27.31
C SER A 228 52.33 17.53 28.60
N PRO A 229 53.51 17.23 29.18
CA PRO A 229 53.72 16.06 30.04
C PRO A 229 53.84 16.41 31.53
N ARG A 230 53.46 15.49 32.42
CA ARG A 230 53.96 15.49 33.82
C ARG A 230 53.93 14.12 34.50
N ILE A 231 55.12 13.54 34.60
CA ILE A 231 55.78 12.92 35.77
C ILE A 231 54.85 12.41 36.89
N LEU A 232 54.89 11.09 37.13
CA LEU A 232 54.55 10.44 38.41
C LEU A 232 55.84 9.86 39.04
N PRO A 233 56.04 9.96 40.37
CA PRO A 233 57.01 9.12 41.05
C PRO A 233 56.36 7.85 41.62
N HIS A 234 57.19 6.80 41.63
CA HIS A 234 57.11 5.51 42.29
C HIS A 234 56.14 5.33 43.46
N GLY A 235 55.57 4.11 43.54
CA GLY A 235 55.47 3.40 44.81
C GLY A 235 54.43 2.29 44.91
N VAL A 236 54.93 1.07 45.09
CA VAL A 236 54.38 0.00 45.95
C VAL A 236 53.25 -0.89 45.38
N ALA A 237 53.62 -2.12 45.04
CA ALA A 237 52.76 -3.31 45.08
C ALA A 237 52.72 -3.84 46.54
N PRO A 238 51.69 -4.61 46.99
CA PRO A 238 51.69 -6.02 46.63
C PRO A 238 50.31 -6.73 46.55
N SER A 239 50.32 -7.82 45.77
CA SER A 239 49.68 -9.11 46.04
C SER A 239 48.16 -9.16 46.27
N THR A 240 47.42 -9.46 45.19
CA THR A 240 46.24 -10.33 45.25
C THR A 240 46.26 -11.28 44.05
N ALA A 241 46.18 -12.58 44.32
CA ALA A 241 46.17 -13.65 43.33
C ALA A 241 45.08 -13.47 42.26
N PRO A 242 45.35 -13.73 40.97
CA PRO A 242 44.33 -13.63 39.93
C PRO A 242 43.43 -14.87 39.95
N ILE A 243 42.15 -14.66 40.24
CA ILE A 243 41.07 -15.59 39.92
C ILE A 243 41.06 -15.76 38.40
N PRO A 244 41.02 -16.99 37.83
CA PRO A 244 40.91 -17.14 36.38
C PRO A 244 39.54 -16.63 35.96
N ARG A 245 39.49 -15.42 35.40
CA ARG A 245 38.34 -14.98 34.62
C ARG A 245 38.30 -15.89 33.39
N ALA A 246 37.28 -16.74 33.33
CA ALA A 246 36.92 -17.39 32.10
C ALA A 246 36.78 -16.31 31.02
N SER A 247 37.56 -16.43 29.96
CA SER A 247 37.39 -15.62 28.75
C SER A 247 35.97 -15.86 28.26
N SER A 248 35.06 -14.94 28.56
CA SER A 248 33.80 -14.86 27.83
C SER A 248 34.21 -14.50 26.40
N VAL A 249 34.37 -15.51 25.56
CA VAL A 249 34.43 -15.35 24.12
C VAL A 249 33.10 -14.69 23.77
N ALA A 250 33.12 -13.37 23.63
CA ALA A 250 32.03 -12.67 22.99
C ALA A 250 31.85 -13.35 21.63
N PRO A 251 30.64 -13.76 21.25
CA PRO A 251 30.42 -14.26 19.90
C PRO A 251 30.95 -13.19 18.96
N GLU A 252 31.79 -13.59 18.00
CA GLU A 252 32.15 -12.67 16.92
C GLU A 252 30.85 -12.10 16.34
N PRO A 253 30.79 -10.80 16.02
CA PRO A 253 29.61 -10.24 15.39
C PRO A 253 29.38 -11.00 14.09
N GLN A 254 28.37 -11.86 14.08
CA GLN A 254 27.90 -12.51 12.86
C GLN A 254 27.56 -11.39 11.89
N ALA A 255 28.25 -11.37 10.75
CA ALA A 255 27.97 -10.42 9.69
C ALA A 255 26.51 -10.61 9.27
N SER A 256 25.63 -9.69 9.69
CA SER A 256 24.26 -9.63 9.19
C SER A 256 24.31 -9.12 7.75
N ILE A 257 23.68 -9.84 6.84
CA ILE A 257 23.63 -9.51 5.42
C ILE A 257 22.98 -8.13 5.27
N CYS A 258 23.66 -7.22 4.55
CA CYS A 258 23.15 -5.88 4.24
C CYS A 258 22.17 -5.98 3.08
N VAL A 259 20.86 -5.97 3.39
CA VAL A 259 19.77 -6.04 2.41
C VAL A 259 19.15 -4.65 2.27
N TYR A 260 18.83 -4.24 1.05
CA TYR A 260 18.00 -3.05 0.85
C TYR A 260 16.55 -3.41 1.13
N ASP A 261 15.97 -2.68 2.07
CA ASP A 261 14.58 -2.86 2.46
C ASP A 261 13.67 -1.97 1.59
N SER A 262 12.62 -2.57 1.05
CA SER A 262 11.50 -1.89 0.40
C SER A 262 10.18 -2.30 1.05
N SER A 263 9.05 -1.85 0.51
CA SER A 263 7.73 -2.10 1.11
C SER A 263 6.70 -2.55 0.07
N ALA A 264 5.77 -3.38 0.51
CA ALA A 264 4.51 -3.66 -0.18
C ALA A 264 3.34 -3.12 0.65
N TYR A 265 2.33 -2.58 -0.02
CA TYR A 265 1.18 -1.94 0.60
C TYR A 265 -0.12 -2.57 0.12
N PHE A 266 -0.87 -3.14 1.06
CA PHE A 266 -2.28 -3.42 0.88
C PHE A 266 -3.07 -2.13 1.10
N ILE A 267 -3.84 -1.70 0.11
CA ILE A 267 -4.62 -0.46 0.14
C ILE A 267 -6.10 -0.83 0.02
N LEU A 268 -6.82 -0.68 1.13
CA LEU A 268 -8.23 -1.00 1.30
C LEU A 268 -9.10 0.24 1.06
N ASP A 269 -10.08 0.12 0.15
CA ASP A 269 -11.18 1.07 0.02
C ASP A 269 -12.28 0.73 1.02
N LEU A 270 -12.43 1.56 2.05
CA LEU A 270 -13.40 1.38 3.12
C LEU A 270 -14.85 1.50 2.63
N ALA A 271 -15.10 2.05 1.44
CA ALA A 271 -16.44 2.13 0.86
C ALA A 271 -16.92 0.82 0.23
N THR A 272 -16.02 0.13 -0.47
CA THR A 272 -16.35 -1.08 -1.26
C THR A 272 -15.82 -2.37 -0.64
N ASN A 273 -14.90 -2.25 0.33
CA ASN A 273 -14.16 -3.36 0.92
C ASN A 273 -13.32 -4.13 -0.11
N LEU A 274 -12.98 -3.47 -1.22
CA LEU A 274 -12.04 -3.95 -2.22
C LEU A 274 -10.64 -3.44 -1.90
N GLU A 275 -9.66 -4.24 -2.30
CA GLU A 275 -8.26 -3.98 -2.00
C GLU A 275 -7.39 -4.13 -3.26
N ILE A 276 -6.30 -3.37 -3.26
CA ILE A 276 -5.16 -3.56 -4.15
C ILE A 276 -3.90 -3.81 -3.35
N LEU A 277 -2.94 -4.51 -3.95
CA LEU A 277 -1.61 -4.72 -3.40
C LEU A 277 -0.60 -4.01 -4.31
N VAL A 278 0.19 -3.09 -3.75
CA VAL A 278 1.18 -2.31 -4.49
C VAL A 278 2.55 -2.53 -3.90
N PHE A 279 3.46 -3.11 -4.68
CA PHE A 279 4.86 -3.27 -4.33
C PHE A 279 5.67 -2.04 -4.73
N GLY A 280 6.69 -1.70 -3.94
CA GLY A 280 7.87 -1.00 -4.47
C GLY A 280 8.79 -1.98 -5.16
N ASP A 281 10.05 -1.58 -5.33
CA ASP A 281 11.06 -2.45 -5.91
C ASP A 281 11.26 -3.68 -5.02
N VAL A 282 11.41 -4.85 -5.66
CA VAL A 282 11.40 -6.14 -5.01
C VAL A 282 12.18 -7.17 -5.82
N GLU A 283 12.91 -8.04 -5.12
CA GLU A 283 13.60 -9.18 -5.70
C GLU A 283 12.84 -10.49 -5.42
N PRO A 284 13.02 -11.55 -6.23
CA PRO A 284 12.34 -12.81 -5.99
C PRO A 284 12.91 -13.54 -4.77
N ASP A 285 12.06 -14.27 -4.05
CA ASP A 285 12.47 -15.01 -2.85
C ASP A 285 13.52 -16.08 -3.18
N SER A 286 13.54 -16.60 -4.41
CA SER A 286 14.52 -17.59 -4.88
C SER A 286 15.94 -17.06 -5.05
N LEU A 287 16.11 -15.73 -5.18
CA LEU A 287 17.41 -15.08 -5.26
C LEU A 287 17.77 -14.29 -4.00
N SER A 288 16.78 -13.87 -3.22
CA SER A 288 17.01 -13.00 -2.07
C SER A 288 17.86 -13.68 -0.99
N LEU A 289 18.77 -12.90 -0.41
CA LEU A 289 19.50 -13.32 0.79
C LEU A 289 18.64 -13.21 2.06
N SER A 290 17.49 -12.54 1.97
CA SER A 290 16.49 -12.41 3.02
C SER A 290 15.09 -12.51 2.38
N PRO A 291 14.63 -13.70 1.98
CA PRO A 291 13.31 -13.86 1.35
C PRO A 291 12.19 -13.40 2.29
N ARG A 292 11.22 -12.65 1.74
CA ARG A 292 10.10 -12.02 2.48
C ARG A 292 8.76 -12.04 1.72
N ASN A 293 8.73 -12.41 0.44
CA ASN A 293 7.53 -12.31 -0.40
C ASN A 293 6.46 -13.34 0.01
N LEU A 294 6.85 -14.54 0.42
CA LEU A 294 5.90 -15.59 0.85
C LEU A 294 4.90 -15.12 1.91
N GLY A 295 5.34 -14.34 2.90
CA GLY A 295 4.46 -13.82 3.96
C GLY A 295 3.37 -12.89 3.41
N ILE A 296 3.70 -12.13 2.37
CA ILE A 296 2.75 -11.24 1.68
C ILE A 296 1.76 -12.08 0.86
N TRP A 297 2.22 -13.15 0.20
CA TRP A 297 1.33 -14.07 -0.51
C TRP A 297 0.36 -14.80 0.41
N GLN A 298 0.81 -15.18 1.61
CA GLN A 298 -0.05 -15.76 2.64
C GLN A 298 -1.14 -14.79 3.13
N GLU A 299 -0.83 -13.49 3.23
CA GLU A 299 -1.80 -12.44 3.56
C GLU A 299 -2.76 -12.14 2.38
N ALA A 300 -2.27 -12.19 1.14
CA ALA A 300 -3.04 -11.92 -0.08
C ALA A 300 -4.00 -13.07 -0.44
N ALA A 301 -3.56 -14.31 -0.26
CA ALA A 301 -4.27 -15.52 -0.68
C ALA A 301 -5.74 -15.62 -0.21
N PRO A 302 -6.07 -15.44 1.08
CA PRO A 302 -7.47 -15.50 1.53
C PRO A 302 -8.33 -14.37 0.92
N LYS A 303 -7.73 -13.22 0.61
CA LYS A 303 -8.41 -12.06 0.03
C LYS A 303 -8.69 -12.24 -1.46
N ILE A 304 -7.80 -12.92 -2.18
CA ILE A 304 -8.05 -13.37 -3.55
C ILE A 304 -9.14 -14.45 -3.56
N ALA A 305 -9.08 -15.40 -2.62
CA ALA A 305 -10.08 -16.46 -2.51
C ALA A 305 -11.48 -15.94 -2.20
N SER A 306 -11.62 -14.82 -1.46
CA SER A 306 -12.89 -14.15 -1.19
C SER A 306 -13.31 -13.15 -2.27
N GLY A 307 -12.45 -12.84 -3.25
CA GLY A 307 -12.69 -11.83 -4.28
C GLY A 307 -12.53 -10.38 -3.80
N GLN A 308 -11.86 -10.15 -2.67
CA GLN A 308 -11.60 -8.82 -2.11
C GLN A 308 -10.36 -8.15 -2.71
N LEU A 309 -9.32 -8.93 -3.05
CA LEU A 309 -8.10 -8.39 -3.69
C LEU A 309 -8.22 -8.49 -5.22
N ALA A 310 -8.36 -7.33 -5.88
CA ALA A 310 -8.68 -7.27 -7.32
C ALA A 310 -7.46 -7.07 -8.22
N ALA A 311 -6.39 -6.43 -7.72
CA ALA A 311 -5.18 -6.17 -8.50
C ALA A 311 -3.91 -6.17 -7.66
N ILE A 312 -2.82 -6.59 -8.30
CA ILE A 312 -1.46 -6.58 -7.78
C ILE A 312 -0.61 -5.72 -8.71
N PHE A 313 0.05 -4.70 -8.16
CA PHE A 313 1.01 -3.87 -8.86
C PHE A 313 2.39 -4.31 -8.41
N ILE A 314 3.17 -4.88 -9.33
CA ILE A 314 4.49 -5.43 -9.04
C ILE A 314 5.45 -5.06 -10.17
N GLU A 315 6.71 -4.86 -9.82
CA GLU A 315 7.71 -4.53 -10.82
C GLU A 315 8.06 -5.72 -11.74
N CYS A 316 8.45 -5.38 -12.96
CA CYS A 316 9.20 -6.27 -13.83
C CYS A 316 10.16 -5.37 -14.62
N SER A 317 11.33 -5.11 -14.03
CA SER A 317 12.27 -4.12 -14.55
C SER A 317 12.88 -4.51 -15.90
N TYR A 318 13.09 -5.81 -16.14
CA TYR A 318 13.87 -6.30 -17.28
C TYR A 318 13.17 -7.46 -17.98
N ASP A 319 13.46 -7.69 -19.27
CA ASP A 319 13.07 -8.92 -19.98
C ASP A 319 13.99 -10.10 -19.63
N ASP A 320 13.61 -11.30 -20.05
CA ASP A 320 14.31 -12.54 -19.72
C ASP A 320 15.73 -12.63 -20.29
N SER A 321 16.07 -11.87 -21.33
CA SER A 321 17.45 -11.79 -21.84
C SER A 321 18.42 -11.15 -20.85
N HIS A 322 17.92 -10.45 -19.84
CA HIS A 322 18.75 -9.81 -18.81
C HIS A 322 19.35 -10.84 -17.86
N SER A 323 20.63 -10.69 -17.55
CA SER A 323 21.36 -11.67 -16.75
C SER A 323 21.02 -11.54 -15.27
N VAL A 324 20.94 -12.69 -14.58
CA VAL A 324 20.51 -12.77 -13.16
C VAL A 324 21.45 -11.98 -12.23
N ASP A 325 22.76 -12.04 -12.50
CA ASP A 325 23.82 -11.33 -11.77
C ASP A 325 23.73 -9.80 -11.88
N ARG A 326 22.90 -9.29 -12.79
CA ARG A 326 22.71 -7.86 -13.04
C ARG A 326 21.28 -7.39 -12.80
N LEU A 327 20.47 -8.21 -12.11
CA LEU A 327 19.14 -7.80 -11.68
C LEU A 327 19.18 -6.79 -10.54
N PHE A 328 20.23 -6.82 -9.71
CA PHE A 328 20.45 -5.86 -8.61
C PHE A 328 19.20 -5.59 -7.75
N GLY A 329 18.49 -6.66 -7.37
CA GLY A 329 17.31 -6.57 -6.51
C GLY A 329 15.99 -6.40 -7.25
N HIS A 330 15.93 -6.65 -8.56
CA HIS A 330 14.73 -6.50 -9.38
C HIS A 330 14.22 -7.81 -9.99
N LEU A 331 13.01 -7.77 -10.54
CA LEU A 331 12.36 -8.90 -11.22
C LEU A 331 12.51 -8.86 -12.76
N LYS A 332 12.34 -10.02 -13.35
CA LYS A 332 12.12 -10.26 -14.79
C LYS A 332 11.03 -11.34 -14.98
N PRO A 333 10.45 -11.56 -16.18
CA PRO A 333 9.25 -12.38 -16.36
C PRO A 333 9.29 -13.76 -15.72
N CYS A 334 10.40 -14.49 -15.86
CA CYS A 334 10.51 -15.83 -15.26
C CYS A 334 10.30 -15.82 -13.73
N PHE A 335 10.78 -14.77 -13.06
CA PHE A 335 10.68 -14.62 -11.60
C PHE A 335 9.33 -14.03 -11.17
N VAL A 336 8.73 -13.14 -11.96
CA VAL A 336 7.34 -12.70 -11.70
C VAL A 336 6.42 -13.91 -11.70
N ILE A 337 6.57 -14.82 -12.66
CA ILE A 337 5.75 -16.03 -12.76
C ILE A 337 6.06 -17.02 -11.64
N GLU A 338 7.31 -17.12 -11.19
CA GLU A 338 7.65 -17.90 -10.00
C GLU A 338 6.89 -17.43 -8.76
N GLU A 339 6.86 -16.12 -8.52
CA GLU A 339 6.09 -15.51 -7.42
C GLU A 339 4.58 -15.74 -7.60
N MET A 340 4.06 -15.63 -8.84
CA MET A 340 2.64 -15.90 -9.12
C MET A 340 2.26 -17.38 -8.91
N ARG A 341 3.17 -18.34 -9.20
CA ARG A 341 2.95 -19.77 -8.89
C ARG A 341 2.88 -19.99 -7.38
N THR A 342 3.75 -19.33 -6.62
CA THR A 342 3.73 -19.38 -5.15
C THR A 342 2.41 -18.83 -4.61
N LEU A 343 1.98 -17.67 -5.10
CA LEU A 343 0.68 -17.09 -4.74
C LEU A 343 -0.50 -18.01 -5.11
N ALA A 344 -0.48 -18.61 -6.30
CA ALA A 344 -1.51 -19.57 -6.73
C ALA A 344 -1.65 -20.74 -5.75
N GLN A 345 -0.53 -21.28 -5.28
CA GLN A 345 -0.51 -22.36 -4.30
C GLN A 345 -1.12 -21.91 -2.95
N GLU A 346 -0.75 -20.72 -2.46
CA GLU A 346 -1.32 -20.17 -1.23
C GLU A 346 -2.84 -19.91 -1.35
N VAL A 347 -3.32 -19.45 -2.53
CA VAL A 347 -4.74 -19.27 -2.80
C VAL A 347 -5.51 -20.60 -2.77
N GLU A 348 -4.94 -21.66 -3.34
CA GLU A 348 -5.53 -23.00 -3.27
C GLU A 348 -5.64 -23.49 -1.82
N VAL A 349 -4.58 -23.31 -1.02
CA VAL A 349 -4.57 -23.64 0.41
C VAL A 349 -5.67 -22.85 1.14
N ALA A 350 -5.77 -21.54 0.91
CA ALA A 350 -6.79 -20.70 1.54
C ALA A 350 -8.22 -21.16 1.18
N ARG A 351 -8.47 -21.53 -0.08
CA ARG A 351 -9.77 -22.07 -0.54
C ARG A 351 -10.10 -23.39 0.14
N GLN A 352 -9.13 -24.29 0.30
CA GLN A 352 -9.32 -25.56 1.00
C GLN A 352 -9.66 -25.35 2.48
N VAL A 353 -8.93 -24.47 3.16
CA VAL A 353 -9.19 -24.13 4.57
C VAL A 353 -10.60 -23.54 4.74
N ALA A 354 -11.01 -22.62 3.86
CA ALA A 354 -12.35 -22.05 3.86
C ALA A 354 -13.45 -23.10 3.58
N HIS A 355 -13.19 -24.06 2.69
CA HIS A 355 -14.13 -25.15 2.42
C HIS A 355 -14.31 -26.06 3.65
N LEU A 356 -13.21 -26.44 4.31
CA LEU A 356 -13.24 -27.28 5.51
C LEU A 356 -13.94 -26.58 6.68
N SER A 357 -13.77 -25.27 6.86
CA SER A 357 -14.45 -24.51 7.91
C SER A 357 -15.97 -24.43 7.65
N ARG A 358 -16.41 -24.23 6.39
CA ARG A 358 -17.83 -24.27 6.00
C ARG A 358 -18.44 -25.65 6.23
N LYS A 359 -17.71 -26.74 5.94
CA LYS A 359 -18.17 -28.12 6.20
C LYS A 359 -18.36 -28.35 7.71
N ARG A 360 -17.40 -27.95 8.55
CA ARG A 360 -17.53 -28.04 10.02
C ARG A 360 -18.71 -27.23 10.57
N LYS A 361 -18.93 -26.01 10.06
CA LYS A 361 -20.07 -25.16 10.47
C LYS A 361 -21.42 -25.80 10.09
N ARG A 362 -21.54 -26.39 8.89
CA ARG A 362 -22.76 -27.09 8.46
C ARG A 362 -23.06 -28.30 9.33
N VAL A 363 -22.04 -29.08 9.71
CA VAL A 363 -22.20 -30.24 10.61
C VAL A 363 -22.67 -29.82 12.02
N ALA A 364 -22.13 -28.72 12.55
CA ALA A 364 -22.55 -28.18 13.85
C ALA A 364 -24.00 -27.63 13.84
N ASP A 365 -24.46 -27.07 12.73
CA ASP A 365 -25.85 -26.60 12.57
C ASP A 365 -26.83 -27.77 12.40
N THR A 366 -26.41 -28.87 11.76
CA THR A 366 -27.26 -30.06 11.57
C THR A 366 -27.47 -30.88 12.86
N ASP A 367 -26.58 -30.75 13.85
CA ASP A 367 -26.74 -31.37 15.18
C ASP A 367 -27.59 -30.50 16.15
N GLY A 368 -28.14 -29.37 15.68
CA GLY A 368 -29.17 -28.60 16.39
C GLY A 368 -30.56 -29.19 16.22
N VAL A 369 -30.98 -30.05 17.15
CA VAL A 369 -32.32 -30.66 17.21
C VAL A 369 -33.47 -29.62 17.07
N PRO A 370 -34.52 -29.88 16.26
CA PRO A 370 -35.64 -28.96 16.07
C PRO A 370 -36.65 -29.05 17.23
N ARG A 371 -37.00 -27.91 17.85
CA ARG A 371 -38.13 -27.84 18.79
C ARG A 371 -39.35 -27.13 18.20
N ARG A 372 -40.30 -27.99 17.82
CA ARG A 372 -41.70 -27.83 17.43
C ARG A 372 -42.45 -26.70 18.15
N ARG A 373 -43.25 -25.94 17.40
CA ARG A 373 -44.43 -25.17 17.87
C ARG A 373 -45.57 -26.13 18.25
N THR A 374 -46.20 -25.92 19.41
CA THR A 374 -47.66 -26.00 19.66
C THR A 374 -47.99 -25.31 20.99
N GLY A 375 -49.08 -24.54 21.03
CA GLY A 375 -49.49 -23.72 22.18
C GLY A 375 -50.22 -24.49 23.29
N GLY A 376 -50.55 -23.76 24.37
CA GLY A 376 -51.42 -24.21 25.46
C GLY A 376 -51.08 -23.54 26.80
N ALA A 377 -52.08 -22.92 27.43
CA ALA A 377 -51.97 -22.09 28.62
C ALA A 377 -52.09 -22.86 29.95
N PHE A 378 -51.58 -22.23 31.03
CA PHE A 378 -51.80 -22.42 32.48
C PHE A 378 -51.45 -23.77 33.16
N SER A 379 -50.49 -23.74 34.10
CA SER A 379 -50.71 -24.00 35.54
C SER A 379 -49.42 -23.74 36.35
N ARG A 380 -49.59 -23.66 37.68
CA ARG A 380 -48.82 -22.99 38.74
C ARG A 380 -47.80 -23.88 39.48
N LEU A 381 -46.78 -23.20 40.06
CA LEU A 381 -46.14 -23.37 41.39
C LEU A 381 -44.92 -24.31 41.63
N THR A 382 -43.96 -23.71 42.37
CA THR A 382 -42.81 -24.25 43.17
C THR A 382 -41.59 -24.79 42.38
N GLY A 383 -40.31 -24.49 42.69
CA GLY A 383 -39.61 -23.69 43.70
C GLY A 383 -38.06 -23.82 43.51
N GLY A 384 -37.26 -22.95 44.17
CA GLY A 384 -35.78 -23.01 44.31
C GLY A 384 -34.96 -22.44 43.14
N ASP A 385 -34.37 -21.24 43.19
CA ASP A 385 -33.14 -20.82 43.91
C ASP A 385 -31.87 -21.51 43.37
N GLU A 386 -30.78 -20.90 42.92
CA GLU A 386 -30.35 -19.50 42.72
C GLU A 386 -29.22 -19.50 41.66
N SER A 387 -29.12 -18.48 40.81
CA SER A 387 -27.98 -18.22 39.91
C SER A 387 -27.43 -16.82 40.21
N PRO A 388 -26.10 -16.61 40.31
CA PRO A 388 -25.57 -15.28 40.63
C PRO A 388 -25.58 -14.35 39.39
N LEU A 389 -26.04 -13.13 39.63
CA LEU A 389 -26.28 -12.05 38.67
C LEU A 389 -25.08 -11.11 38.51
N SER A 390 -24.89 -10.64 37.28
CA SER A 390 -24.08 -9.44 36.93
C SER A 390 -24.65 -8.16 37.54
N PRO A 391 -23.82 -7.21 38.02
CA PRO A 391 -24.31 -5.95 38.56
C PRO A 391 -24.48 -4.87 37.47
N LYS A 392 -25.71 -4.35 37.34
CA LYS A 392 -25.99 -3.00 36.83
C LYS A 392 -26.99 -2.30 37.77
N SER A 393 -26.60 -1.14 38.25
CA SER A 393 -27.46 -0.10 38.84
C SER A 393 -26.65 1.21 38.76
N VAL A 394 -27.17 2.41 38.46
CA VAL A 394 -28.36 3.07 39.00
C VAL A 394 -28.80 4.21 38.05
N ALA A 395 -30.12 4.39 37.91
CA ALA A 395 -30.81 5.55 37.31
C ALA A 395 -30.94 6.70 38.35
N LYS A 396 -31.15 7.99 38.06
CA LYS A 396 -32.32 8.62 37.40
C LYS A 396 -32.21 10.14 37.65
N ARG A 397 -32.61 10.99 36.70
CA ARG A 397 -33.51 12.14 37.00
C ARG A 397 -34.18 12.66 35.72
N GLN A 398 -35.50 12.81 35.80
CA GLN A 398 -36.39 13.38 34.77
C GLN A 398 -36.31 14.92 34.72
N LEU A 399 -36.54 15.47 33.53
CA LEU A 399 -37.36 16.67 33.29
C LEU A 399 -37.86 16.66 31.83
N SER A 400 -38.97 17.36 31.62
CA SER A 400 -40.07 17.12 30.67
C SER A 400 -40.12 18.08 29.46
N ALA A 401 -40.90 17.67 28.44
CA ALA A 401 -41.54 18.45 27.35
C ALA A 401 -40.59 19.03 26.25
N ASP A 402 -40.88 19.05 24.95
CA ASP A 402 -42.15 19.16 24.21
C ASP A 402 -42.10 18.44 22.84
N ILE A 403 -43.29 18.11 22.33
CA ILE A 403 -43.58 17.47 21.05
C ILE A 403 -43.84 18.56 19.99
N GLY A 404 -43.37 18.37 18.75
CA GLY A 404 -43.80 19.20 17.62
C GLY A 404 -43.25 18.84 16.24
N HIS A 405 -43.96 17.95 15.55
CA HIS A 405 -44.26 17.95 14.10
C HIS A 405 -43.13 17.78 13.03
N VAL A 406 -43.14 16.61 12.36
CA VAL A 406 -42.53 16.38 11.03
C VAL A 406 -43.61 15.78 10.11
N PRO A 407 -43.93 16.37 8.93
CA PRO A 407 -44.86 15.77 7.97
C PRO A 407 -44.19 14.72 7.06
N PRO A 408 -44.97 13.77 6.48
CA PRO A 408 -44.44 12.61 5.76
C PRO A 408 -44.21 12.86 4.25
N LEU A 409 -43.24 12.12 3.69
CA LEU A 409 -42.92 12.02 2.26
C LEU A 409 -44.04 11.34 1.45
N PRO A 410 -44.31 11.78 0.20
CA PRO A 410 -45.14 11.05 -0.76
C PRO A 410 -44.33 10.17 -1.75
N PRO A 411 -44.99 9.22 -2.45
CA PRO A 411 -44.37 8.06 -3.09
C PRO A 411 -44.00 8.27 -4.57
N ALA A 412 -43.23 7.30 -5.07
CA ALA A 412 -42.64 7.20 -6.41
C ALA A 412 -43.62 7.27 -7.59
N ALA A 413 -43.16 7.85 -8.71
CA ALA A 413 -43.65 7.55 -10.06
C ALA A 413 -42.62 7.92 -11.16
N THR A 414 -42.40 6.95 -12.05
CA THR A 414 -42.18 7.06 -13.52
C THR A 414 -40.88 7.66 -14.09
N SER A 415 -40.00 6.75 -14.49
CA SER A 415 -39.36 6.61 -15.82
C SER A 415 -39.52 7.73 -16.86
N VAL A 416 -38.40 8.27 -17.34
CA VAL A 416 -38.23 8.84 -18.69
C VAL A 416 -36.82 8.50 -19.20
N GLU A 417 -36.75 7.83 -20.35
CA GLU A 417 -35.56 7.52 -21.15
C GLU A 417 -35.02 8.74 -21.90
N SER A 418 -33.70 8.78 -22.15
CA SER A 418 -33.02 9.61 -23.18
C SER A 418 -31.54 9.17 -23.34
N PRO A 419 -30.85 9.43 -24.48
CA PRO A 419 -30.58 8.41 -25.49
C PRO A 419 -29.10 7.99 -25.59
N LYS A 420 -28.89 6.82 -26.24
CA LYS A 420 -27.60 6.22 -26.58
C LYS A 420 -26.77 7.14 -27.47
N LEU A 421 -25.53 7.42 -27.06
CA LEU A 421 -24.49 8.02 -27.91
C LEU A 421 -23.43 6.96 -28.23
N THR A 422 -23.31 6.64 -29.51
CA THR A 422 -22.32 5.71 -30.08
C THR A 422 -21.15 6.48 -30.66
N THR A 423 -19.90 6.18 -30.27
CA THR A 423 -18.65 6.27 -31.09
C THR A 423 -17.44 5.79 -30.26
N PRO A 424 -16.32 5.37 -30.90
CA PRO A 424 -15.47 4.30 -30.38
C PRO A 424 -14.32 4.81 -29.51
N THR A 425 -14.22 4.29 -28.31
CA THR A 425 -12.97 4.27 -27.54
C THR A 425 -12.92 2.90 -26.86
N LYS A 426 -11.74 2.26 -26.81
CA LYS A 426 -11.55 0.88 -26.35
C LYS A 426 -11.78 0.80 -24.84
N GLU A 427 -13.04 0.79 -24.43
CA GLU A 427 -13.50 0.57 -23.05
C GLU A 427 -13.89 -0.90 -22.89
N LEU A 428 -13.17 -1.63 -22.02
CA LEU A 428 -13.60 -2.95 -21.57
C LEU A 428 -14.63 -2.75 -20.45
N SER A 429 -15.92 -2.82 -20.81
CA SER A 429 -17.01 -2.82 -19.84
C SER A 429 -17.46 -4.24 -19.53
N LEU A 430 -17.44 -4.59 -18.24
CA LEU A 430 -17.88 -5.87 -17.68
C LEU A 430 -19.37 -5.80 -17.32
N ARG A 431 -20.24 -6.47 -18.08
CA ARG A 431 -21.56 -6.91 -17.61
C ARG A 431 -22.03 -8.12 -18.41
N GLU A 432 -21.85 -9.31 -17.84
CA GLU A 432 -22.72 -10.48 -18.07
C GLU A 432 -22.45 -11.48 -16.95
N ALA A 433 -23.23 -11.39 -15.88
CA ALA A 433 -23.22 -12.33 -14.77
C ALA A 433 -24.66 -12.60 -14.34
N GLU A 434 -25.35 -13.50 -15.05
CA GLU A 434 -26.56 -14.14 -14.54
C GLU A 434 -26.66 -15.60 -15.01
N GLY A 435 -26.94 -16.49 -14.05
CA GLY A 435 -27.66 -17.74 -14.31
C GLY A 435 -26.84 -19.03 -14.24
N TRP A 436 -26.34 -19.42 -13.07
CA TRP A 436 -25.86 -20.80 -12.87
C TRP A 436 -26.83 -21.54 -11.94
N SER A 437 -27.64 -22.38 -12.57
CA SER A 437 -28.41 -23.44 -11.94
C SER A 437 -27.49 -24.46 -11.28
N GLU A 438 -27.81 -24.83 -10.05
CA GLU A 438 -27.21 -25.97 -9.37
C GLU A 438 -27.53 -27.26 -10.13
N ASN A 439 -26.53 -27.82 -10.81
CA ASN A 439 -26.22 -29.25 -10.96
C ASN A 439 -25.32 -29.44 -12.18
N GLU A 440 -24.04 -29.77 -11.95
CA GLU A 440 -23.36 -30.90 -12.59
C GLU A 440 -21.91 -30.98 -12.07
N GLU A 441 -21.54 -32.16 -11.57
CA GLU A 441 -20.19 -32.52 -11.16
C GLU A 441 -19.27 -32.54 -12.39
N GLY A 442 -18.43 -31.51 -12.52
CA GLY A 442 -17.37 -31.44 -13.51
C GLY A 442 -16.19 -30.65 -12.94
N HIS A 443 -15.01 -31.26 -12.92
CA HIS A 443 -13.73 -30.58 -12.68
C HIS A 443 -13.49 -29.52 -13.76
N PHE A 444 -14.14 -28.37 -13.67
CA PHE A 444 -13.60 -27.16 -14.27
C PHE A 444 -12.33 -26.84 -13.49
N ARG A 445 -11.18 -26.87 -14.18
CA ARG A 445 -9.91 -26.34 -13.68
C ARG A 445 -10.14 -24.86 -13.34
N ASN A 446 -10.52 -24.58 -12.10
CA ASN A 446 -10.58 -23.22 -11.60
C ASN A 446 -9.15 -22.72 -11.51
N LEU A 447 -8.72 -21.97 -12.53
CA LEU A 447 -7.40 -21.34 -12.57
C LEU A 447 -7.22 -20.55 -11.25
N PRO A 448 -6.18 -20.81 -10.45
CA PRO A 448 -6.10 -20.33 -9.07
C PRO A 448 -6.27 -18.82 -8.93
N LEU A 449 -5.70 -18.06 -9.86
CA LEU A 449 -5.64 -16.60 -9.87
C LEU A 449 -6.60 -15.96 -10.87
N LYS A 450 -7.61 -16.72 -11.36
CA LYS A 450 -8.62 -16.18 -12.29
C LYS A 450 -9.24 -14.88 -11.76
N GLY A 451 -9.15 -13.83 -12.57
CA GLY A 451 -9.73 -12.51 -12.29
C GLY A 451 -8.81 -11.55 -11.52
N VAL A 452 -7.62 -12.01 -11.11
CA VAL A 452 -6.58 -11.12 -10.57
C VAL A 452 -5.85 -10.44 -11.72
N LYS A 453 -5.82 -9.10 -11.66
CA LYS A 453 -5.02 -8.29 -12.58
C LYS A 453 -3.63 -8.08 -12.01
N VAL A 454 -2.60 -8.46 -12.76
CA VAL A 454 -1.19 -8.21 -12.43
C VAL A 454 -0.70 -7.05 -13.28
N VAL A 455 -0.61 -5.88 -12.67
CA VAL A 455 -0.18 -4.65 -13.33
C VAL A 455 1.33 -4.51 -13.15
N ILE A 456 2.03 -4.55 -14.27
CA ILE A 456 3.48 -4.39 -14.33
C ILE A 456 3.83 -2.91 -14.26
N ILE A 457 4.61 -2.56 -13.24
CA ILE A 457 5.16 -1.22 -13.01
C ILE A 457 6.69 -1.27 -13.09
N HIS A 458 7.32 -0.10 -13.00
CA HIS A 458 8.78 0.06 -12.88
C HIS A 458 9.60 -0.62 -14.00
N VAL A 459 9.11 -0.61 -15.24
CA VAL A 459 9.87 -1.15 -16.38
C VAL A 459 11.07 -0.24 -16.64
N LYS A 460 12.29 -0.81 -16.74
CA LYS A 460 13.50 -0.02 -17.04
C LYS A 460 13.71 0.10 -18.54
N ASP A 461 13.96 1.31 -19.01
CA ASP A 461 14.15 1.56 -20.43
C ASP A 461 15.49 0.97 -20.91
N ARG A 462 15.45 0.29 -22.06
CA ARG A 462 16.64 0.06 -22.88
C ARG A 462 16.74 1.22 -23.85
N LEU A 463 17.81 2.01 -23.76
CA LEU A 463 18.07 3.18 -24.64
C LEU A 463 18.42 2.78 -26.08
N ASP A 464 17.75 1.75 -26.61
CA ASP A 464 17.91 1.17 -27.94
C ASP A 464 16.63 1.28 -28.78
N GLY A 465 15.57 1.89 -28.24
CA GLY A 465 14.32 2.17 -28.93
C GLY A 465 13.33 1.00 -28.97
N ARG A 466 13.63 -0.13 -28.32
CA ARG A 466 12.66 -1.22 -28.18
C ARG A 466 11.59 -0.86 -27.16
N ASP A 467 10.36 -1.28 -27.45
CA ASP A 467 9.27 -1.25 -26.48
C ASP A 467 9.47 -2.40 -25.47
N GLN A 468 10.20 -2.08 -24.42
CA GLN A 468 10.57 -3.02 -23.37
C GLN A 468 9.33 -3.60 -22.66
N GLY A 469 8.30 -2.77 -22.45
CA GLY A 469 7.05 -3.19 -21.83
C GLY A 469 6.34 -4.27 -22.65
N ASN A 470 6.27 -4.09 -23.98
CA ASN A 470 5.66 -5.09 -24.86
C ASN A 470 6.46 -6.41 -24.92
N VAL A 471 7.80 -6.36 -24.87
CA VAL A 471 8.63 -7.59 -24.79
C VAL A 471 8.33 -8.36 -23.50
N ILE A 472 8.35 -7.66 -22.36
CA ILE A 472 8.04 -8.24 -21.05
C ILE A 472 6.62 -8.83 -21.04
N LEU A 473 5.64 -8.13 -21.62
CA LEU A 473 4.26 -8.61 -21.69
C LEU A 473 4.15 -9.92 -22.47
N GLN A 474 4.84 -10.03 -23.61
CA GLN A 474 4.84 -11.25 -24.43
C GLN A 474 5.46 -12.43 -23.68
N GLU A 475 6.56 -12.20 -22.97
CA GLU A 475 7.22 -13.23 -22.15
C GLU A 475 6.32 -13.69 -21.00
N LEU A 476 5.69 -12.76 -20.27
CA LEU A 476 4.72 -13.07 -19.21
C LEU A 476 3.51 -13.86 -19.74
N GLN A 477 2.98 -13.47 -20.90
CA GLN A 477 1.87 -14.18 -21.54
C GLN A 477 2.27 -15.61 -21.95
N ALA A 478 3.47 -15.81 -22.49
CA ALA A 478 3.98 -17.14 -22.84
C ALA A 478 4.09 -18.05 -21.59
N TYR A 479 4.58 -17.51 -20.48
CA TYR A 479 4.62 -18.25 -19.21
C TYR A 479 3.24 -18.53 -18.63
N GLU A 480 2.29 -17.60 -18.75
CA GLU A 480 0.91 -17.79 -18.31
C GLU A 480 0.19 -18.87 -19.13
N GLU A 481 0.44 -18.94 -20.44
CA GLU A 481 -0.06 -20.01 -21.31
C GLU A 481 0.43 -21.40 -20.85
N GLU A 482 1.66 -21.51 -20.36
CA GLU A 482 2.19 -22.75 -19.80
C GLU A 482 1.66 -23.03 -18.37
N ALA A 483 1.69 -22.01 -17.51
CA ALA A 483 1.39 -22.14 -16.09
C ALA A 483 -0.10 -22.27 -15.79
N GLN A 484 -0.98 -21.72 -16.65
CA GLN A 484 -2.43 -21.76 -16.51
C GLN A 484 -2.89 -21.27 -15.12
N LEU A 485 -2.39 -20.11 -14.67
CA LEU A 485 -2.72 -19.55 -13.36
C LEU A 485 -4.02 -18.76 -13.38
N GLY A 486 -4.39 -18.19 -14.52
CA GLY A 486 -5.56 -17.33 -14.74
C GLY A 486 -5.31 -15.84 -14.56
N CYS A 487 -4.04 -15.40 -14.53
CA CYS A 487 -3.68 -13.98 -14.36
C CYS A 487 -3.94 -13.16 -15.62
N GLU A 488 -4.38 -11.91 -15.46
CA GLU A 488 -4.38 -10.92 -16.54
C GLU A 488 -3.20 -9.96 -16.34
N PHE A 489 -2.21 -10.00 -17.25
CA PHE A 489 -1.05 -9.10 -17.21
C PHE A 489 -1.32 -7.80 -17.97
N ILE A 490 -1.02 -6.66 -17.34
CA ILE A 490 -1.20 -5.32 -17.89
C ILE A 490 0.09 -4.53 -17.71
N ILE A 491 0.67 -3.99 -18.78
CA ILE A 491 1.77 -3.02 -18.67
C ILE A 491 1.18 -1.65 -18.29
N SER A 492 1.74 -1.03 -17.25
CA SER A 492 1.35 0.33 -16.87
C SER A 492 2.00 1.38 -17.75
N GLU A 493 1.24 2.43 -18.07
CA GLU A 493 1.72 3.56 -18.88
C GLU A 493 1.39 4.91 -18.22
N PRO A 494 2.23 5.93 -18.41
CA PRO A 494 1.95 7.29 -17.93
C PRO A 494 0.66 7.84 -18.52
N GLY A 495 -0.20 8.37 -17.66
CA GLY A 495 -1.52 8.86 -18.08
C GLY A 495 -2.56 7.76 -18.28
N GLN A 496 -2.25 6.50 -17.95
CA GLN A 496 -3.25 5.44 -17.87
C GLN A 496 -4.08 5.57 -16.59
N SER A 497 -5.35 5.14 -16.66
CA SER A 497 -6.19 4.98 -15.48
C SER A 497 -6.66 3.55 -15.33
N ILE A 498 -6.38 2.98 -14.17
CA ILE A 498 -6.85 1.65 -13.81
C ILE A 498 -8.05 1.80 -12.86
N TYR A 499 -9.16 1.17 -13.24
CA TYR A 499 -10.40 1.09 -12.47
C TYR A 499 -10.67 -0.38 -12.16
N LEU A 500 -11.14 -0.64 -10.94
CA LEU A 500 -11.41 -1.97 -10.42
C LEU A 500 -12.87 -2.07 -9.99
#